data_AF-A0A956YM10-F1
#
_entry.id   AF-A0A956YM10-F1
#
_cell.length_a   1.000
_cell.length_b   1.000
_cell.length_c   1.000
_cell.angle_alpha   90.00
_cell.angle_beta   90.00
_cell.angle_gamma   90.00
#
_symmetry.space_group_name_H-M   'P 1'
#
loop_
_entity.id
_entity.type
_entity.pdbx_description
1 polymer ?
#
loop_
_entity_poly.entity_id
_entity_poly.type
_entity_poly.pdbx_seq_one_letter_code
_entity_poly.pdbx_strand_id
1 'polypeptide(L)'
;MKKLLLFITLLFLTGLVACGGSDETETADSTPTSAANTPTAVSNDTPLQQEASVDSIEILILESFPVQVNVRARGDLPDGCTTIDNVTT
;
A
#
# COMPACT_ATOMS: atom_id res chain seq x y z
N MET A 1 10.20 40.01 14.94
CA MET A 1 9.38 38.82 15.32
C MET A 1 8.49 38.33 14.18
N LYS A 2 7.60 39.15 13.61
CA LYS A 2 6.70 38.74 12.50
C LYS A 2 7.42 38.32 11.21
N LYS A 3 8.52 39.01 10.86
CA LYS A 3 9.36 38.65 9.70
C LYS A 3 10.07 37.31 9.90
N LEU A 4 10.55 37.04 11.12
CA LEU A 4 11.17 35.75 11.47
C LEU A 4 10.14 34.62 11.44
N LEU A 5 8.92 34.88 11.94
CA LEU A 5 7.80 33.93 11.85
C LEU A 5 7.49 33.57 10.40
N LEU A 6 7.38 34.57 9.50
CA LEU A 6 7.15 34.36 8.07
C LEU A 6 8.25 33.52 7.39
N PHE A 7 9.51 33.72 7.79
CA PHE A 7 10.62 32.93 7.26
C PHE A 7 10.56 31.46 7.68
N ILE A 8 10.12 31.19 8.92
CA ILE A 8 10.01 29.81 9.44
C ILE A 8 8.85 29.07 8.75
N THR A 9 7.72 29.73 8.49
CA THR A 9 6.60 29.12 7.76
C THR A 9 6.97 28.80 6.31
N LEU A 10 7.78 29.65 5.66
CA LEU A 10 8.22 29.42 4.29
C LEU A 10 9.16 28.20 4.17
N LEU A 11 10.03 28.00 5.16
CA LEU A 11 10.97 26.87 5.18
C LEU A 11 10.26 25.52 5.40
N PHE A 12 9.15 25.52 6.16
CA PHE A 12 8.40 24.31 6.46
C PHE A 12 7.60 23.80 5.26
N LEU A 13 7.09 24.70 4.40
CA LEU A 13 6.35 24.35 3.19
C LEU A 13 7.21 23.66 2.12
N THR A 14 8.52 23.95 2.07
CA THR A 14 9.44 23.37 1.09
C THR A 14 9.95 21.97 1.48
N GLY A 15 9.73 21.54 2.73
CA GLY A 15 10.24 20.27 3.25
C GLY A 15 9.40 19.03 2.91
N LEU A 16 8.17 19.17 2.41
CA LEU A 16 7.27 18.03 2.14
C LEU A 16 7.42 17.42 0.73
N VAL A 17 8.26 17.98 -0.16
CA VAL A 17 8.44 17.47 -1.55
C VAL A 17 9.77 16.73 -1.72
N ALA A 18 10.13 15.89 -0.75
CA ALA A 18 11.28 14.99 -0.85
C ALA A 18 10.83 13.53 -0.79
N CYS A 19 9.98 13.14 -1.74
CA CYS A 19 9.86 11.76 -2.20
C CYS A 19 9.25 11.78 -3.61
N GLY A 20 10.09 11.68 -4.63
CA GLY A 20 9.68 11.65 -6.05
C GLY A 20 10.88 11.93 -6.96
N GLY A 21 11.45 10.87 -7.55
CA GLY A 21 12.77 10.87 -8.21
C GLY A 21 12.81 11.38 -9.65
N SER A 22 14.02 11.39 -10.24
CA SER A 22 14.33 11.29 -11.68
C SER A 22 15.87 11.23 -11.81
N ASP A 23 16.44 10.16 -12.38
CA ASP A 23 16.83 10.09 -13.80
C ASP A 23 17.89 11.13 -14.18
N GLU A 24 19.16 10.77 -14.01
CA GLU A 24 20.25 11.28 -14.85
C GLU A 24 20.34 10.37 -16.08
N THR A 25 19.84 10.86 -17.21
CA THR A 25 20.21 10.35 -18.52
C THR A 25 21.53 10.99 -18.92
N GLU A 26 22.62 10.25 -18.73
CA GLU A 26 23.86 10.46 -19.48
C GLU A 26 24.11 9.20 -20.33
N THR A 27 23.85 9.32 -21.63
CA THR A 27 24.07 8.26 -22.60
C THR A 27 25.56 8.19 -22.94
N ALA A 28 26.24 7.14 -22.48
CA ALA A 28 27.04 6.22 -23.30
C ALA A 28 28.01 5.41 -22.42
N ASP A 29 27.74 4.13 -22.21
CA ASP A 29 28.49 3.03 -22.85
C ASP A 29 28.01 1.70 -22.30
N SER A 30 27.77 0.73 -23.19
CA SER A 30 27.17 -0.55 -22.85
C SER A 30 28.23 -1.51 -22.33
N THR A 31 28.19 -1.84 -21.04
CA THR A 31 28.76 -3.09 -20.53
C THR A 31 27.81 -3.69 -19.50
N PRO A 32 27.22 -4.88 -19.72
CA PRO A 32 26.43 -5.53 -18.71
C PRO A 32 27.37 -6.06 -17.62
N THR A 33 27.49 -5.32 -16.50
CA THR A 33 28.01 -5.91 -15.27
C THR A 33 26.94 -6.84 -14.73
N SER A 34 27.14 -8.13 -15.00
CA SER A 34 26.37 -9.23 -14.41
C SER A 34 26.60 -9.19 -12.90
N ALA A 35 25.68 -8.56 -12.16
CA ALA A 35 25.70 -8.54 -10.71
C ALA A 35 25.41 -9.96 -10.21
N ALA A 36 26.32 -10.47 -9.39
CA ALA A 36 26.25 -11.81 -8.82
C ALA A 36 24.93 -12.01 -8.06
N ASN A 37 24.13 -12.99 -8.50
CA ASN A 37 22.97 -13.51 -7.77
C ASN A 37 23.47 -14.14 -6.47
N THR A 38 23.53 -13.36 -5.39
CA THR A 38 23.56 -13.92 -4.04
C THR A 38 22.15 -14.43 -3.77
N PRO A 39 21.92 -15.73 -3.53
CA PRO A 39 20.61 -16.21 -3.14
C PRO A 39 20.31 -15.56 -1.78
N THR A 40 19.39 -14.59 -1.78
CA THR A 40 18.76 -14.16 -0.53
C THR A 40 18.08 -15.42 0.00
N ALA A 41 18.52 -15.90 1.17
CA ALA A 41 17.94 -17.05 1.81
C ALA A 41 16.42 -16.84 1.87
N VAL A 42 15.68 -17.68 1.16
CA VAL A 42 14.22 -17.71 1.20
C VAL A 42 13.87 -18.06 2.64
N SER A 43 13.57 -17.04 3.43
CA SER A 43 12.82 -17.26 4.66
C SER A 43 11.50 -17.86 4.20
N ASN A 44 11.22 -19.09 4.63
CA ASN A 44 9.90 -19.68 4.52
C ASN A 44 8.98 -18.93 5.49
N ASP A 45 8.74 -17.65 5.20
CA ASP A 45 7.90 -16.78 5.98
C ASP A 45 6.46 -17.17 5.68
N THR A 46 5.93 -18.08 6.50
CA THR A 46 4.51 -18.39 6.46
C THR A 46 3.81 -17.13 6.94
N PRO A 47 3.01 -16.46 6.09
CA PRO A 47 2.36 -15.22 6.48
C PRO A 47 1.51 -15.46 7.73
N LEU A 48 1.58 -14.54 8.68
CA LEU A 48 0.76 -14.59 9.88
C LEU A 48 -0.72 -14.47 9.46
N GLN A 49 -1.50 -15.50 9.74
CA GLN A 49 -2.94 -15.51 9.50
C GLN A 49 -3.67 -15.21 10.79
N GLN A 50 -4.63 -14.28 10.71
CA GLN A 50 -5.50 -13.92 11.81
C GLN A 50 -6.89 -13.62 11.29
N GLU A 51 -7.90 -13.83 12.15
CA GLU A 51 -9.25 -13.35 11.91
C GLU A 51 -9.29 -11.82 11.83
N ALA A 52 -9.93 -11.31 10.76
CA ALA A 52 -10.13 -9.89 10.57
C ALA A 52 -11.36 -9.41 11.37
N SER A 53 -11.26 -8.22 11.95
CA SER A 53 -12.41 -7.61 12.64
C SER A 53 -13.39 -7.04 11.61
N VAL A 54 -14.69 -7.32 11.80
CA VAL A 54 -15.78 -6.84 10.94
C VAL A 54 -16.67 -5.92 11.74
N ASP A 55 -16.85 -4.69 11.26
CA ASP A 55 -17.66 -3.67 11.92
C ASP A 55 -19.13 -3.76 11.51
N SER A 56 -19.39 -4.07 10.23
CA SER A 56 -20.76 -4.16 9.71
C SER A 56 -20.88 -5.13 8.54
N ILE A 57 -22.07 -5.74 8.44
CA ILE A 57 -22.46 -6.60 7.34
C ILE A 57 -23.77 -6.08 6.78
N GLU A 58 -23.79 -5.81 5.48
CA GLU A 58 -24.95 -5.38 4.72
C GLU A 58 -25.32 -6.49 3.72
N ILE A 59 -26.56 -6.95 3.79
CA ILE A 59 -27.10 -7.99 2.91
C ILE A 59 -28.12 -7.35 1.98
N LEU A 60 -27.81 -7.32 0.69
CA LEU A 60 -28.65 -6.73 -0.34
C LEU A 60 -29.25 -7.83 -1.22
N ILE A 61 -30.56 -8.03 -1.10
CA ILE A 61 -31.31 -8.96 -1.95
C ILE A 61 -31.76 -8.19 -3.18
N LEU A 62 -31.37 -8.66 -4.36
CA LEU A 62 -31.67 -8.01 -5.64
C LEU A 62 -32.97 -8.56 -6.21
N GLU A 63 -33.77 -7.68 -6.82
CA GLU A 63 -35.05 -8.03 -7.46
C GLU A 63 -34.84 -8.68 -8.84
N SER A 64 -34.10 -9.79 -8.88
CA SER A 64 -33.81 -10.57 -10.09
C SER A 64 -34.30 -12.01 -9.98
N PHE A 65 -34.51 -12.67 -11.13
CA PHE A 65 -34.76 -14.11 -11.20
C PHE A 65 -33.67 -14.81 -12.03
N PRO A 66 -32.93 -15.78 -11.45
CA PRO A 66 -33.01 -16.25 -10.06
C PRO A 66 -32.62 -15.17 -9.03
N VAL A 67 -33.04 -15.36 -7.78
CA VAL A 67 -32.76 -14.41 -6.68
C VAL A 67 -31.26 -14.24 -6.52
N GLN A 68 -30.78 -13.00 -6.61
CA GLN A 68 -29.38 -12.65 -6.40
C GLN A 68 -29.20 -11.96 -5.05
N VAL A 69 -28.09 -12.23 -4.37
CA VAL A 69 -27.74 -11.63 -3.07
C VAL A 69 -26.35 -11.02 -3.17
N ASN A 70 -26.19 -9.78 -2.72
CA ASN A 70 -24.91 -9.08 -2.62
C ASN A 70 -24.62 -8.81 -1.13
N VAL A 71 -23.56 -9.41 -0.60
CA VAL A 71 -23.15 -9.21 0.80
C VAL A 71 -21.93 -8.30 0.83
N ARG A 72 -21.99 -7.25 1.64
CA ARG A 72 -20.90 -6.29 1.84
C ARG A 72 -20.50 -6.28 3.31
N ALA A 73 -19.33 -6.81 3.59
CA ALA A 73 -18.68 -6.67 4.89
C ALA A 73 -17.79 -5.41 4.88
N ARG A 74 -17.83 -4.63 5.96
CA ARG A 74 -16.91 -3.50 6.20
C ARG A 74 -16.23 -3.72 7.55
N GLY A 75 -14.97 -3.38 7.63
CA GLY A 75 -14.14 -3.50 8.82
C GLY A 75 -12.79 -2.83 8.59
N ASP A 76 -11.95 -2.86 9.61
CA ASP A 76 -10.61 -2.30 9.56
C ASP A 76 -9.55 -3.37 9.30
N LEU A 77 -8.72 -3.11 8.29
CA LEU A 77 -7.46 -3.80 8.11
C LEU A 77 -6.35 -2.91 8.68
N PRO A 78 -5.60 -3.39 9.68
CA PRO A 78 -4.75 -2.52 10.51
C PRO A 78 -3.60 -1.87 9.73
N ASP A 79 -3.24 -2.44 8.58
CA ASP A 79 -2.22 -1.92 7.69
C ASP A 79 -2.58 -2.17 6.20
N GLY A 80 -1.83 -1.54 5.30
CA GLY A 80 -2.02 -1.69 3.85
C GLY A 80 -1.31 -2.90 3.25
N CYS A 81 -0.66 -3.73 4.07
CA CYS A 81 0.10 -4.90 3.63
C CYS A 81 -0.67 -6.21 3.88
N THR A 82 -1.62 -6.19 4.80
CA THR A 82 -2.53 -7.29 5.11
C THR A 82 -3.54 -7.44 3.99
N THR A 83 -3.89 -8.69 3.67
CA THR A 83 -4.90 -9.03 2.66
C THR A 83 -5.83 -10.11 3.21
N ILE A 84 -7.01 -10.24 2.60
CA ILE A 84 -7.91 -11.36 2.91
C ILE A 84 -7.44 -12.58 2.12
N ASP A 85 -6.96 -13.59 2.84
CA ASP A 85 -6.49 -14.85 2.25
C ASP A 85 -7.63 -15.81 1.93
N ASN A 86 -8.58 -15.96 2.86
CA ASN A 86 -9.72 -16.86 2.69
C ASN A 86 -11.02 -16.29 3.25
N VAL A 87 -12.15 -16.70 2.66
CA VAL A 87 -13.50 -16.51 3.20
C VAL A 87 -14.12 -17.89 3.35
N THR A 88 -14.45 -18.27 4.58
CA THR A 88 -15.12 -19.55 4.90
C THR A 88 -16.62 -19.31 5.11
N THR A 89 -17.45 -20.24 4.61
CA THR A 89 -18.93 -20.22 4.69
C THR A 89 -19.47 -21.24 5.68
#